data_AF-A0A414AG60-F1
#
_entry.id   AF-A0A414AG60-F1
#
_cell.length_a   1.000
_cell.length_b   1.000
_cell.length_c   1.000
_cell.angle_alpha   90.00
_cell.angle_beta   90.00
_cell.angle_gamma   90.00
#
_symmetry.space_group_name_H-M   'P 1'
#
loop_
_entity.id
_entity.type
_entity.pdbx_description
1 polymer ?
#
loop_
_entity_poly.entity_id
_entity_poly.type
_entity_poly.pdbx_seq_one_letter_code
_entity_poly.pdbx_strand_id
1 'polypeptide(L)' 'YSGIDNILGIRIFENDIIQYLGNYIGDYCFKAKVVFENGGFEINIIGGKYKGPLKGMENRIDIIGNIFDNPELLMDE' A
#
# COMPACT_ATOMS: atom_id res chain seq x y z
N TYR A 1 -0.93 10.73 8.33
CA TYR A 1 -2.25 10.18 8.01
C TYR A 1 -2.58 10.61 6.59
N SER A 2 -3.00 9.67 5.73
CA SER A 2 -3.23 9.92 4.32
C SER A 2 -4.62 10.50 4.00
N GLY A 3 -5.51 10.59 5.00
CA GLY A 3 -6.91 10.94 4.78
C GLY A 3 -7.74 9.76 4.27
N ILE A 4 -7.16 8.56 4.24
CA ILE A 4 -7.78 7.32 3.78
C ILE A 4 -7.72 6.29 4.90
N ASP A 5 -8.83 5.57 5.05
CA ASP A 5 -8.93 4.40 5.93
C ASP A 5 -9.06 3.15 5.04
N ASN A 6 -8.50 2.02 5.48
CA ASN A 6 -8.63 0.75 4.78
C ASN A 6 -10.03 0.13 4.99
N ILE A 7 -10.27 -1.06 4.43
CA ILE A 7 -11.56 -1.79 4.56
C ILE A 7 -11.96 -2.09 6.00
N LEU A 8 -11.00 -2.13 6.94
CA LEU A 8 -11.23 -2.37 8.37
C LEU A 8 -11.41 -1.05 9.17
N GLY A 9 -11.43 0.11 8.50
CA GLY A 9 -11.50 1.41 9.15
C GLY A 9 -10.19 1.84 9.82
N ILE A 10 -9.07 1.21 9.47
CA ILE A 10 -7.74 1.54 9.99
C ILE A 10 -7.15 2.64 9.12
N ARG A 11 -6.71 3.71 9.78
CA ARG A 11 -6.08 4.88 9.15
C ARG A 11 -4.77 4.49 8.49
N ILE A 12 -4.59 4.88 7.23
CA ILE A 12 -3.34 4.67 6.49
C ILE A 12 -2.41 5.88 6.66
N PHE A 13 -1.13 5.63 6.82
CA PHE A 13 -0.09 6.63 7.01
C PHE A 13 0.98 6.53 5.92
N GLU A 14 1.79 7.59 5.82
CA GLU A 14 3.04 7.51 5.08
C GLU A 14 3.92 6.43 5.70
N ASN A 15 4.63 5.67 4.87
CA ASN A 15 5.50 4.56 5.25
C ASN A 15 4.79 3.28 5.70
N ASP A 16 3.46 3.23 5.66
CA ASP A 16 2.75 1.95 5.78
C ASP A 16 3.07 1.04 4.59
N ILE A 17 3.14 -0.24 4.87
CA ILE A 17 3.23 -1.31 3.88
C ILE A 17 1.84 -1.92 3.76
N ILE A 18 1.31 -1.90 2.55
CA ILE A 18 -0.02 -2.40 2.24
C ILE A 18 0.07 -3.64 1.35
N GLN A 19 -0.93 -4.51 1.50
CA GLN A 19 -1.21 -5.60 0.59
C GLN A 19 -2.47 -5.26 -0.19
N TYR A 20 -2.38 -5.21 -1.52
CA TYR A 20 -3.57 -5.10 -2.36
C TYR A 20 -4.28 -6.46 -2.42
N LEU A 21 -5.57 -6.44 -2.08
CA LEU A 21 -6.50 -7.55 -2.08
C LEU A 21 -7.26 -7.51 -3.41
N GLY A 22 -6.81 -8.29 -4.38
CA GLY A 22 -7.51 -8.49 -5.65
C GLY A 22 -8.92 -9.06 -5.42
N ASN A 23 -9.89 -8.65 -6.24
CA ASN A 23 -11.30 -9.08 -6.10
C ASN A 23 -11.74 -10.10 -7.17
N TYR A 24 -10.92 -10.41 -8.18
CA TYR A 24 -11.31 -11.32 -9.27
C TYR A 24 -10.21 -12.28 -9.72
N ILE A 25 -10.63 -13.38 -10.36
CA ILE A 25 -9.76 -14.34 -11.05
C ILE A 25 -8.92 -13.58 -12.09
N GLY A 26 -7.65 -13.36 -11.79
CA GLY A 26 -6.71 -12.60 -12.61
C GLY A 26 -6.20 -11.29 -11.99
N ASP A 27 -6.69 -10.87 -10.82
CA ASP A 27 -6.13 -9.71 -10.10
C ASP A 27 -4.79 -10.10 -9.44
N TYR A 28 -3.77 -9.29 -9.69
CA TYR A 28 -2.46 -9.43 -9.08
C TYR A 28 -2.52 -8.93 -7.62
N CYS A 29 -2.28 -9.83 -6.66
CA CYS A 29 -1.96 -9.43 -5.30
C CYS A 29 -0.52 -8.88 -5.28
N PHE A 30 -0.33 -7.65 -4.80
CA PHE A 30 0.99 -7.04 -4.69
C PHE A 30 1.15 -6.32 -3.35
N LYS A 31 2.40 -6.25 -2.89
CA LYS A 31 2.78 -5.43 -1.74
C LYS A 31 3.25 -4.07 -2.24
N ALA A 32 2.91 -3.01 -1.52
CA ALA A 32 3.37 -1.68 -1.83
C ALA A 32 3.65 -0.89 -0.55
N LYS A 33 4.54 0.09 -0.62
CA LYS A 33 4.72 1.08 0.44
C LYS A 33 3.99 2.38 0.11
N VAL A 34 3.40 3.01 1.10
CA VAL A 34 2.75 4.31 0.98
C VAL A 34 3.80 5.41 1.08
N VAL A 35 3.81 6.33 0.13
CA VAL A 35 4.73 7.48 0.09
C VAL A 35 3.97 8.78 -0.13
N PHE A 36 4.50 9.90 0.35
CA PHE A 36 3.99 11.23 0.00
C PHE A 36 4.97 11.92 -0.94
N GLU A 37 4.68 11.89 -2.24
CA GLU A 37 5.51 12.49 -3.28
C GLU A 37 4.65 13.45 -4.12
N ASN A 38 5.24 14.55 -4.60
CA ASN A 38 4.56 15.51 -5.49
C ASN A 38 3.23 16.08 -4.98
N GLY A 39 3.04 16.16 -3.65
CA GLY A 39 1.85 16.72 -3.02
C GLY A 39 0.67 15.75 -2.88
N GLY A 40 0.88 14.45 -3.13
CA GLY A 40 -0.15 13.42 -2.99
C GLY A 40 0.37 12.14 -2.34
N PHE A 41 -0.56 11.36 -1.79
CA PHE A 41 -0.26 10.00 -1.32
C PHE A 41 -0.30 9.02 -2.49
N GLU A 42 0.81 8.32 -2.66
CA GLU A 42 1.03 7.32 -3.69
C GLU A 42 1.42 5.98 -3.07
N ILE A 43 1.31 4.92 -3.85
CA ILE A 43 1.82 3.59 -3.54
C ILE A 43 2.98 3.26 -4.48
N ASN A 44 4.05 2.72 -3.91
CA ASN A 44 5.19 2.20 -4.67
C ASN A 44 5.22 0.68 -4.51
N ILE A 45 4.99 -0.06 -5.61
CA ILE A 45 4.99 -1.53 -5.58
C ILE A 45 6.38 -2.03 -5.21
N ILE A 46 6.46 -2.90 -4.21
CA ILE A 46 7.69 -3.56 -3.77
C ILE A 46 8.06 -4.62 -4.82
N GLY A 47 9.33 -4.69 -5.22
CA GLY A 47 9.80 -5.55 -6.33
C GLY A 47 9.45 -5.04 -7.73
N GLY A 48 8.53 -4.07 -7.84
CA GLY A 48 8.06 -3.51 -9.10
C GLY A 48 8.64 -2.12 -9.41
N LYS A 49 8.43 -1.66 -10.65
CA LYS A 49 8.69 -0.27 -11.06
C LYS A 49 7.43 0.61 -11.04
N TYR A 50 6.29 0.04 -10.68
CA TYR A 50 5.01 0.73 -10.77
C TYR A 50 4.75 1.59 -9.54
N LYS A 51 4.30 2.82 -9.81
CA LYS A 51 3.77 3.76 -8.83
C LYS A 51 2.35 4.13 -9.22
N GLY A 52 1.48 4.38 -8.24
CA GLY A 52 0.10 4.76 -8.49
C GLY A 52 -0.51 5.55 -7.33
N PRO A 53 -1.64 6.23 -7.54
CA PRO A 53 -2.32 6.95 -6.48
C PRO A 53 -2.85 5.99 -5.42
N LEU A 54 -2.75 6.36 -4.14
CA LEU A 54 -3.37 5.60 -3.03
C LEU A 54 -4.91 5.70 -3.08
N LYS A 55 -5.42 6.83 -3.57
CA LYS A 55 -6.86 7.11 -3.69
C LYS A 55 -7.55 6.12 -4.64
N GLY A 56 -8.70 5.60 -4.25
CA GLY A 56 -9.47 4.60 -4.99
C GLY A 56 -9.14 3.15 -4.62
N MET A 57 -8.14 2.92 -3.75
CA MET A 57 -7.75 1.59 -3.29
C MET A 57 -8.29 1.23 -1.90
N GLU A 58 -9.05 2.12 -1.27
CA GLU A 58 -9.45 2.07 0.15
C GLU A 58 -10.13 0.75 0.54
N ASN A 59 -11.00 0.25 -0.35
CA ASN A 59 -11.78 -0.97 -0.14
C ASN A 59 -11.05 -2.26 -0.59
N ARG A 60 -9.77 -2.17 -0.95
CA ARG A 60 -9.01 -3.26 -1.56
C ARG A 60 -7.59 -3.36 -1.04
N ILE A 61 -7.30 -2.74 0.09
CA ILE A 61 -5.97 -2.76 0.69
C ILE A 61 -6.08 -3.13 2.15
N ASP A 62 -5.11 -3.89 2.61
CA ASP A 62 -4.88 -4.13 4.03
C ASP A 62 -3.49 -3.63 4.42
N ILE A 63 -3.32 -3.26 5.69
CA ILE A 63 -2.04 -2.78 6.23
C ILE A 63 -1.34 -3.98 6.85
N ILE A 64 -0.17 -4.34 6.32
CA ILE A 64 0.58 -5.51 6.76
C ILE A 64 1.84 -5.16 7.57
N GLY A 65 2.17 -3.89 7.69
CA GLY A 65 3.30 -3.40 8.47
C GLY A 65 3.66 -1.97 8.11
N ASN A 66 4.84 -1.51 8.52
CA ASN A 66 5.43 -0.25 8.08
C ASN A 66 6.94 -0.44 7.85
N ILE A 67 7.58 0.50 7.14
CA ILE A 67 9.00 0.34 6.75
C ILE A 67 9.99 0.36 7.93
N PHE A 68 9.58 0.88 9.10
CA PHE A 68 10.45 1.02 10.26
C PHE A 68 10.41 -0.23 11.14
N ASP A 69 9.20 -0.74 11.39
CA ASP A 69 8.98 -1.92 12.23
C ASP A 69 9.10 -3.23 11.46
N ASN A 70 8.83 -3.20 10.15
CA ASN A 70 8.84 -4.38 9.27
C ASN A 70 9.70 -4.18 8.00
N PRO A 71 11.00 -3.84 8.14
CA PRO A 71 11.88 -3.66 6.98
C PRO A 71 12.00 -4.93 6.12
N GLU A 72 11.79 -6.11 6.70
CA GLU A 72 11.81 -7.40 6.00
C GLU A 72 10.75 -7.52 4.91
N LEU A 73 9.63 -6.79 5.02
CA LEU A 73 8.56 -6.80 4.03
C LEU A 73 8.91 -6.04 2.74
N LEU A 74 10.01 -5.27 2.74
CA LEU A 74 10.50 -4.54 1.57
C LEU A 74 11.41 -5.37 0.65
N MET A 75 11.81 -6.55 1.09
CA MET A 75 12.63 -7.45 0.29
C MET A 75 11.74 -8.25 -0.66
N ASP A 76 12.14 -8.31 -1.93
CA ASP A 76 11.53 -9.20 -2.93
C ASP A 76 12.06 -10.63 -2.66
N GLU A 77 11.18 -11.64 -2.70
CA GLU A 77 11.57 -13.06 -2.55
C GLU A 77 12.34 -13.59 -3.78
#